data_AF-A0A7K3MKN0-F1
#
_entry.id   AF-A0A7K3MKN0-F1
#
_cell.length_a   1.000
_cell.length_b   1.000
_cell.length_c   1.000
_cell.angle_alpha   90.00
_cell.angle_beta   90.00
_cell.angle_gamma   90.00
#
_symmetry.space_group_name_H-M   'P 1'
#
loop_
_entity.id
_entity.type
_entity.pdbx_description
1 polymer ?
#
loop_
_entity_poly.entity_id
_entity_poly.type
_entity_poly.pdbx_seq_one_letter_code
_entity_poly.pdbx_strand_id
1 'polypeptide(L)'
;MKNILSDINVMLNITDSYQAPERIMNLLFGEEKERIKVFKDFLDYFKCDVSYDWFHEYFEDEHADRKNNKQDFTPKCISTLVSKLLGCDTGVTYEPTAGTGGMLISNWYNHRNSISW
;
A
#
# COMPACT_ATOMS: atom_id res chain seq x y z
N MET A 1 -12.68 -16.56 4.55
CA MET A 1 -11.67 -15.49 4.55
C MET A 1 -12.42 -14.19 4.77
N LYS A 2 -11.94 -13.32 5.67
CA LYS A 2 -12.50 -11.97 5.81
C LYS A 2 -12.39 -11.28 4.45
N ASN A 3 -13.45 -10.64 4.00
CA ASN A 3 -13.46 -9.97 2.71
C ASN A 3 -12.71 -8.64 2.88
N ILE A 4 -11.40 -8.66 2.57
CA ILE A 4 -10.51 -7.51 2.72
C ILE A 4 -11.05 -6.25 2.03
N LEU A 5 -11.76 -6.42 0.90
CA LEU A 5 -12.44 -5.35 0.18
C LEU A 5 -13.50 -4.66 1.05
N SER A 6 -14.43 -5.44 1.64
CA SER A 6 -15.49 -4.87 2.46
C SER A 6 -14.93 -4.22 3.72
N ASP A 7 -13.91 -4.81 4.31
CA ASP A 7 -13.30 -4.31 5.54
C ASP A 7 -12.55 -2.99 5.29
N ILE A 8 -11.79 -2.88 4.19
CA ILE A 8 -11.15 -1.62 3.78
C ILE A 8 -12.19 -0.54 3.47
N ASN A 9 -13.27 -0.87 2.77
CA ASN A 9 -14.34 0.09 2.47
C ASN A 9 -14.98 0.65 3.76
N VAL A 10 -15.21 -0.21 4.76
CA VAL A 10 -15.72 0.23 6.08
C VAL A 10 -14.71 1.13 6.79
N MET A 11 -13.42 0.77 6.82
CA MET A 11 -12.38 1.61 7.44
C MET A 11 -12.22 2.97 6.74
N LEU A 12 -12.39 3.01 5.43
CA LEU A 12 -12.37 4.25 4.65
C LEU A 12 -13.70 5.02 4.70
N ASN A 13 -14.76 4.43 5.27
CA ASN A 13 -16.12 4.98 5.28
C ASN A 13 -16.64 5.29 3.86
N ILE A 14 -16.51 4.32 2.96
CA ILE A 14 -16.98 4.36 1.56
C ILE A 14 -17.87 3.16 1.27
N THR A 15 -18.72 3.28 0.26
CA THR A 15 -19.62 2.18 -0.14
C THR A 15 -19.14 1.46 -1.40
N ASP A 16 -18.22 2.07 -2.14
CA ASP A 16 -17.74 1.60 -3.43
C ASP A 16 -16.22 1.81 -3.55
N SER A 17 -15.49 0.81 -4.09
CA SER A 17 -14.04 0.81 -4.22
C SER A 17 -13.50 1.90 -5.13
N TYR A 18 -14.29 2.40 -6.09
CA TYR A 18 -13.93 3.53 -6.94
C TYR A 18 -13.85 4.86 -6.19
N GLN A 19 -14.41 4.95 -4.98
CA GLN A 19 -14.32 6.13 -4.12
C GLN A 19 -12.99 6.20 -3.35
N ALA A 20 -12.25 5.08 -3.26
CA ALA A 20 -11.05 4.99 -2.43
C ALA A 20 -9.95 6.00 -2.79
N PRO A 21 -9.61 6.25 -4.07
CA PRO A 21 -8.55 7.20 -4.41
C PRO A 21 -8.84 8.62 -3.90
N GLU A 22 -10.05 9.14 -4.16
CA GLU A 22 -10.48 10.47 -3.70
C GLU A 22 -10.54 10.51 -2.17
N ARG A 23 -11.11 9.47 -1.56
CA ARG A 23 -11.22 9.39 -0.10
C ARG A 23 -9.85 9.40 0.59
N ILE A 24 -8.89 8.64 0.09
CA ILE A 24 -7.53 8.60 0.62
C ILE A 24 -6.88 9.98 0.52
N MET A 25 -7.01 10.66 -0.62
CA MET A 25 -6.50 12.03 -0.79
C MET A 25 -7.12 13.01 0.23
N ASN A 26 -8.44 12.96 0.40
CA ASN A 26 -9.14 13.78 1.38
C ASN A 26 -8.69 13.48 2.82
N LEU A 27 -8.40 12.22 3.16
CA LEU A 27 -7.85 11.86 4.47
C LEU A 27 -6.42 12.38 4.67
N LEU A 28 -5.56 12.26 3.66
CA LEU A 28 -4.17 12.70 3.75
C LEU A 28 -4.05 14.21 3.98
N PHE A 29 -4.88 15.00 3.29
CA PHE A 29 -4.83 16.47 3.33
C PHE A 29 -5.94 17.12 4.17
N GLY A 30 -6.81 16.32 4.78
CA GLY A 30 -7.94 16.77 5.59
C GLY A 30 -7.63 16.86 7.08
N GLU A 31 -8.66 16.61 7.87
CA GLU A 31 -8.65 16.77 9.33
C GLU A 31 -7.77 15.70 10.01
N GLU A 32 -6.88 16.15 10.90
CA GLU A 32 -5.84 15.30 11.47
C GLU A 32 -6.40 14.18 12.36
N LYS A 33 -7.44 14.46 13.16
CA LYS A 33 -8.02 13.46 14.06
C LYS A 33 -8.69 12.33 13.27
N GLU A 34 -9.38 12.65 12.18
CA GLU A 34 -9.94 11.66 11.26
C GLU A 34 -8.83 10.83 10.60
N ARG A 35 -7.79 11.46 10.07
CA ARG A 35 -6.63 10.78 9.47
C ARG A 35 -5.96 9.81 10.45
N ILE A 36 -5.68 10.26 11.67
CA ILE A 36 -5.04 9.43 12.71
C ILE A 36 -5.94 8.26 13.11
N LYS A 37 -7.26 8.47 13.18
CA LYS A 37 -8.21 7.40 13.46
C LYS A 37 -8.11 6.31 12.39
N VAL A 38 -8.20 6.68 11.11
CA VAL A 38 -8.11 5.71 10.01
C VAL A 38 -6.77 5.00 10.00
N PHE A 39 -5.65 5.70 10.22
CA PHE A 39 -4.33 5.06 10.29
C PHE A 39 -4.25 4.00 11.39
N LYS A 40 -4.84 4.26 12.57
CA LYS A 40 -4.90 3.29 13.67
C LYS A 40 -5.78 2.10 13.33
N ASP A 41 -6.97 2.35 12.75
CA ASP A 41 -7.88 1.28 12.33
C ASP A 41 -7.18 0.32 11.35
N PHE A 42 -6.42 0.86 10.38
CA PHE A 42 -5.61 0.06 9.45
C PHE A 42 -4.47 -0.69 10.16
N LEU A 43 -3.71 -0.03 11.04
CA LEU A 43 -2.63 -0.67 11.79
C LEU A 43 -3.16 -1.84 12.64
N ASP A 44 -4.28 -1.66 13.33
CA ASP A 44 -4.91 -2.70 14.14
C ASP A 44 -5.39 -3.87 13.27
N TYR A 45 -6.04 -3.57 12.14
CA TYR A 45 -6.53 -4.58 11.21
C TYR A 45 -5.38 -5.42 10.61
N PHE A 46 -4.30 -4.77 10.17
CA PHE A 46 -3.12 -5.41 9.58
C PHE A 46 -2.07 -5.84 10.61
N LYS A 47 -2.41 -5.83 11.91
CA LYS A 47 -1.54 -6.29 13.01
C LYS A 47 -0.18 -5.58 13.04
N CYS A 48 -0.16 -4.30 12.69
CA CYS A 48 1.02 -3.45 12.57
C CYS A 48 2.07 -3.97 11.57
N ASP A 49 1.72 -4.90 10.66
CA ASP A 49 2.64 -5.41 9.66
C ASP A 49 2.73 -4.46 8.46
N VAL A 50 3.65 -3.50 8.55
CA VAL A 50 3.97 -2.53 7.50
C VAL A 50 5.01 -3.05 6.49
N SER A 51 5.24 -4.37 6.42
CA SER A 51 6.23 -4.98 5.51
C SER A 51 5.76 -5.12 4.06
N TYR A 52 4.51 -4.81 3.78
CA TYR A 52 3.91 -4.98 2.46
C TYR A 52 2.81 -3.97 2.21
N ASP A 53 2.46 -3.85 0.93
CA ASP A 53 1.36 -3.04 0.47
C ASP A 53 0.01 -3.68 0.82
N TRP A 54 -0.72 -3.07 1.74
CA TRP A 54 -2.06 -3.48 2.16
C TRP A 54 -3.12 -3.31 1.07
N PHE A 55 -2.87 -2.42 0.11
CA PHE A 55 -3.82 -2.10 -0.94
C PHE A 55 -3.59 -2.89 -2.24
N HIS A 56 -2.57 -3.75 -2.29
CA HIS A 56 -2.25 -4.54 -3.48
C HIS A 56 -3.46 -5.36 -3.96
N GLU A 57 -3.97 -6.26 -3.11
CA GLU A 57 -5.14 -7.09 -3.43
C GLU A 57 -6.41 -6.23 -3.63
N TYR A 58 -6.54 -5.17 -2.82
CA TYR A 58 -7.70 -4.26 -2.87
C TYR A 58 -7.85 -3.56 -4.23
N PHE A 59 -6.76 -3.01 -4.78
CA PHE A 59 -6.80 -2.37 -6.10
C PHE A 59 -6.64 -3.38 -7.24
N GLU A 60 -5.96 -4.51 -7.03
CA GLU A 60 -5.83 -5.54 -8.06
C GLU A 60 -7.18 -6.16 -8.44
N ASP A 61 -8.05 -6.43 -7.46
CA ASP A 61 -9.35 -7.06 -7.73
C ASP A 61 -10.37 -6.11 -8.37
N GLU A 62 -10.30 -4.81 -8.07
CA GLU A 62 -11.33 -3.82 -8.46
C GLU A 62 -10.88 -2.87 -9.59
N HIS A 63 -9.60 -2.52 -9.62
CA HIS A 63 -9.04 -1.47 -10.47
C HIS A 63 -8.00 -1.98 -11.47
N ALA A 64 -7.52 -3.22 -11.34
CA ALA A 64 -6.75 -3.80 -12.43
C ALA A 64 -7.72 -4.00 -13.60
N ASP A 65 -7.57 -3.16 -14.62
CA ASP A 65 -8.19 -3.39 -15.92
C ASP A 65 -7.47 -4.57 -16.62
N ARG A 66 -7.45 -5.74 -15.95
CA ARG A 66 -6.86 -6.99 -16.42
C ARG A 66 -7.44 -7.39 -17.75
N LYS A 67 -8.70 -7.02 -17.99
CA LYS A 67 -9.44 -7.34 -19.21
C LYS A 67 -9.01 -6.49 -20.40
N ASN A 68 -8.76 -5.19 -20.24
CA ASN A 68 -8.40 -4.32 -21.38
C ASN A 68 -6.90 -4.00 -21.45
N ASN A 69 -6.23 -3.81 -20.31
CA ASN A 69 -4.86 -3.27 -20.25
C ASN A 69 -3.82 -4.23 -19.67
N LYS A 70 -4.23 -5.39 -19.11
CA LYS A 70 -3.34 -6.40 -18.48
C LYS A 70 -2.33 -5.78 -17.50
N GLN A 71 -2.74 -4.73 -16.79
CA GLN A 71 -1.92 -4.12 -15.77
C GLN A 71 -1.98 -5.02 -14.53
N ASP A 72 -0.91 -5.77 -14.29
CA ASP A 72 -0.71 -6.48 -13.04
C ASP A 72 0.14 -5.59 -12.12
N PHE A 73 -0.24 -5.50 -10.84
CA PHE A 73 0.62 -4.88 -9.86
C PHE A 73 1.84 -5.77 -9.61
N THR A 74 3.00 -5.18 -9.33
CA THR A 74 4.23 -5.95 -9.08
C THR A 74 4.04 -6.90 -7.89
N PRO A 75 4.16 -8.24 -8.09
CA PRO A 75 3.98 -9.19 -7.00
C PRO A 75 5.01 -8.98 -5.87
N LYS A 76 4.60 -9.19 -4.62
CA LYS A 76 5.45 -8.98 -3.42
C LYS A 76 6.81 -9.66 -3.52
N CYS A 77 6.89 -10.86 -4.11
CA CYS A 77 8.15 -11.59 -4.25
C CYS A 77 9.15 -10.87 -5.16
N ILE A 78 8.69 -10.23 -6.24
CA ILE A 78 9.53 -9.45 -7.15
C ILE A 78 9.98 -8.15 -6.46
N SER A 79 9.07 -7.45 -5.79
CA SER A 79 9.41 -6.25 -5.01
C SER A 79 10.47 -6.54 -3.92
N THR A 80 10.34 -7.67 -3.23
CA THR A 80 11.32 -8.12 -2.22
C THR A 80 12.67 -8.47 -2.85
N LEU A 81 12.67 -9.17 -3.99
CA LEU A 81 13.90 -9.54 -4.69
C LEU A 81 14.66 -8.29 -5.14
N VAL A 82 13.98 -7.35 -5.82
CA VAL A 82 14.59 -6.11 -6.30
C VAL A 82 15.14 -5.30 -5.13
N SER A 83 14.39 -5.15 -4.04
CA SER A 83 14.89 -4.45 -2.86
C SER A 83 16.16 -5.08 -2.28
N LYS A 84 16.25 -6.41 -2.22
CA LYS A 84 17.47 -7.08 -1.74
C LYS A 84 18.67 -6.87 -2.67
N LEU A 85 18.43 -6.80 -3.99
CA LEU A 85 19.47 -6.53 -4.98
C LEU A 85 19.98 -5.09 -4.92
N LEU A 86 19.10 -4.13 -4.63
CA LEU A 86 19.45 -2.71 -4.48
C LEU A 86 20.33 -2.46 -3.24
N GLY A 87 20.30 -3.34 -2.25
CA GLY A 87 21.11 -3.18 -1.03
C GLY A 87 20.51 -2.14 -0.08
N CYS A 88 21.36 -1.39 0.61
CA CYS A 88 20.98 -0.39 1.62
C CYS A 88 21.83 0.87 1.47
N ASP A 89 21.59 1.60 0.38
CA ASP A 89 22.30 2.83 0.09
C ASP A 89 21.60 4.04 0.71
N THR A 90 22.39 5.05 1.07
CA THR A 90 21.88 6.35 1.51
C THR A 90 21.53 7.19 0.28
N GLY A 91 20.29 7.67 0.18
CA GLY A 91 19.86 8.47 -0.97
C GLY A 91 18.35 8.51 -1.19
N VAL A 92 17.96 9.02 -2.36
CA VAL A 92 16.56 9.12 -2.78
C VAL A 92 16.20 7.90 -3.61
N THR A 93 15.14 7.17 -3.20
CA THR A 93 14.51 6.15 -4.04
C THR A 93 13.47 6.80 -4.94
N TYR A 94 13.56 6.59 -6.25
CA TYR A 94 12.62 7.12 -7.23
C TYR A 94 11.93 5.99 -8.00
N GLU A 95 10.60 5.97 -7.97
CA GLU A 95 9.77 5.03 -8.72
C GLU A 95 8.74 5.83 -9.55
N PRO A 96 9.01 6.08 -10.85
CA PRO A 96 8.15 6.95 -11.68
C PRO A 96 6.77 6.35 -11.98
N THR A 97 6.58 5.07 -11.72
CA THR A 97 5.38 4.28 -12.07
C THR A 97 4.94 3.42 -10.90
N ALA A 98 4.91 4.02 -9.70
CA ALA A 98 4.80 3.27 -8.45
C ALA A 98 3.49 2.49 -8.25
N GLY A 99 2.40 2.83 -8.96
CA GLY A 99 1.09 2.25 -8.71
C GLY A 99 0.70 2.45 -7.25
N THR A 100 0.40 1.36 -6.53
CA THR A 100 0.15 1.37 -5.08
C THR A 100 1.41 1.48 -4.22
N GLY A 101 2.60 1.48 -4.82
CA GLY A 101 3.89 1.68 -4.14
C GLY A 101 4.51 0.41 -3.57
N GLY A 102 4.10 -0.78 -4.02
CA GLY A 102 4.57 -2.06 -3.48
C GLY A 102 6.09 -2.25 -3.51
N MET A 103 6.78 -1.73 -4.54
CA MET A 103 8.25 -1.76 -4.60
C MET A 103 8.88 -0.77 -3.62
N LEU A 104 8.39 0.47 -3.54
CA LEU A 104 8.83 1.46 -2.55
C LEU A 104 8.64 0.97 -1.10
N ILE A 105 7.50 0.39 -0.77
CA ILE A 105 7.22 -0.16 0.58
C ILE A 105 8.18 -1.29 0.92
N SER A 106 8.39 -2.22 -0.03
CA SER A 106 9.34 -3.33 0.14
C SER A 106 10.76 -2.80 0.35
N ASN A 107 11.16 -1.79 -0.43
CA ASN A 107 12.47 -1.17 -0.33
C ASN A 107 12.69 -0.48 1.02
N TRP A 108 11.74 0.35 1.43
CA TRP A 108 11.77 1.01 2.73
C TRP A 108 11.85 0.01 3.88
N TYR A 109 11.04 -1.06 3.84
CA TYR A 109 11.03 -2.09 4.88
C TYR A 109 12.38 -2.83 4.98
N ASN A 110 12.99 -3.16 3.84
CA ASN A 110 14.27 -3.84 3.83
C ASN A 110 15.41 -2.93 4.32
N HIS A 111 15.41 -1.65 3.90
CA HIS A 111 16.37 -0.65 4.36
C HIS A 111 16.30 -0.43 5.88
N ARG A 112 15.10 -0.18 6.43
CA ARG A 112 14.96 0.09 7.88
C ARG A 112 15.38 -1.08 8.77
N ASN A 113 15.34 -2.31 8.25
CA ASN A 113 15.74 -3.53 8.99
C ASN A 113 17.22 -3.88 8.81
N SER A 114 17.87 -3.31 7.79
CA SER A 114 19.29 -3.55 7.51
C SER A 114 20.19 -2.51 8.17
N ILE A 115 19.63 -1.38 8.62
CA ILE A 115 20.31 -0.43 9.49
C ILE A 115 20.32 -1.01 10.91
N SER A 116 21.37 -1.75 11.24
CA SER A 116 21.70 -2.11 12.61
C SER A 116 22.26 -0.88 13.34
N TRP A 117 21.64 -0.51 14.46
CA TRP A 117 22.23 0.42 15.43
C TRP A 117 23.29 -0.29 16.27
#